data_AF-A0AA43IES5-F1
#
_entry.id   AF-A0AA43IES5-F1
#
_cell.length_a   1.000
_cell.length_b   1.000
_cell.length_c   1.000
_cell.angle_alpha   90.00
_cell.angle_beta   90.00
_cell.angle_gamma   90.00
#
_symmetry.space_group_name_H-M   'P 1'
#
loop_
_entity.id
_entity.type
_entity.pdbx_description
1 polymer ?
#
loop_
_entity_poly.entity_id
_entity_poly.type
_entity_poly.pdbx_seq_one_letter_code
_entity_poly.pdbx_strand_id
1 'polypeptide(L)'
;MFRKLVWFAVIYTFVVIVVGAYVRLADAGLGCPDWPGCYGEVTPHHARDDIARAVEEQGGVHGPVSLSKAWKEMFHRYIAGGLGLLILAIAVIAWVRRRELRQSPLLATGLLVLVIFQAALGMWTVTLLLKPVIVTLHLLGGLATLALLLWLALRQGKPPQVAQTTGSQLRPWALLGLGVVIVQIALGGWVSTNYAALACVDFPTCHGEWMPNMDFRHGFQLVRELGMTAAGTHLSYDAITAIHWTHRVGALVTLLYVGALALALMRTPGLTGYGGMLLTVLVAQVVLGIANVLASLPLTIAAAHNAGAAILLGTMVMINFALRPRHAS
;
A
#
# COMPACT_ATOMS: atom_id res chain seq x y z
N MET A 1 -12.53 24.64 8.52
CA MET A 1 -13.24 23.35 8.43
C MET A 1 -12.62 22.42 7.39
N PHE A 2 -12.52 22.81 6.11
CA PHE A 2 -11.99 21.98 5.02
C PHE A 2 -10.63 21.33 5.32
N ARG A 3 -9.64 22.10 5.83
CA ARG A 3 -8.34 21.56 6.24
C ARG A 3 -8.44 20.39 7.24
N LYS A 4 -9.30 20.50 8.26
CA LYS A 4 -9.48 19.44 9.27
C LYS A 4 -10.08 18.19 8.62
N LEU A 5 -11.03 18.37 7.71
CA LEU A 5 -11.66 17.28 6.96
C LEU A 5 -10.65 16.50 6.10
N VAL A 6 -9.77 17.20 5.36
CA VAL A 6 -8.75 16.54 4.54
C VAL A 6 -7.73 15.80 5.41
N TRP A 7 -7.29 16.38 6.53
CA TRP A 7 -6.40 15.68 7.47
C TRP A 7 -7.06 14.45 8.11
N PHE A 8 -8.35 14.54 8.43
CA PHE A 8 -9.12 13.37 8.86
C PHE A 8 -9.15 12.30 7.77
N ALA A 9 -9.36 12.66 6.50
CA ALA A 9 -9.32 11.72 5.39
C ALA A 9 -7.95 11.06 5.21
N VAL A 10 -6.85 11.78 5.44
CA VAL A 10 -5.49 11.19 5.43
C VAL A 10 -5.36 10.09 6.48
N ILE A 11 -5.73 10.38 7.73
CA ILE A 11 -5.67 9.41 8.83
C ILE A 11 -6.62 8.23 8.55
N TYR A 12 -7.83 8.51 8.08
CA TYR A 12 -8.80 7.48 7.77
C TYR A 12 -8.31 6.55 6.64
N THR A 13 -7.73 7.12 5.58
CA THR A 13 -7.14 6.35 4.47
C THR A 13 -6.00 5.46 4.97
N PHE A 14 -5.14 5.98 5.86
CA PHE A 14 -4.09 5.17 6.48
C PHE A 14 -4.67 3.96 7.25
N VAL A 15 -5.74 4.16 8.04
CA VAL A 15 -6.44 3.07 8.74
C VAL A 15 -7.02 2.06 7.75
N VAL A 16 -7.69 2.51 6.70
CA VAL A 16 -8.28 1.63 5.67
C VAL A 16 -7.19 0.77 5.00
N ILE A 17 -6.03 1.33 4.69
CA ILE A 17 -4.90 0.60 4.09
C ILE A 17 -4.37 -0.47 5.06
N VAL A 18 -4.17 -0.12 6.34
CA VAL A 18 -3.66 -1.08 7.35
C VAL A 18 -4.67 -2.21 7.58
N VAL A 19 -5.97 -1.91 7.66
CA VAL A 19 -7.02 -2.92 7.76
C VAL A 19 -7.07 -3.80 6.50
N GLY A 20 -6.93 -3.21 5.31
CA GLY A 20 -6.87 -3.97 4.05
C GLY A 20 -5.67 -4.93 3.99
N ALA A 21 -4.50 -4.47 4.41
CA ALA A 21 -3.32 -5.32 4.56
C ALA A 21 -3.56 -6.47 5.54
N TYR A 22 -4.23 -6.19 6.68
CA TYR A 22 -4.62 -7.22 7.64
C TYR A 22 -5.60 -8.25 7.05
N VAL A 23 -6.63 -7.83 6.30
CA VAL A 23 -7.55 -8.76 5.62
C VAL A 23 -6.79 -9.70 4.69
N ARG A 24 -5.84 -9.16 3.93
CA ARG A 24 -5.01 -9.96 3.03
C ARG A 24 -4.11 -10.94 3.78
N LEU A 25 -3.43 -10.49 4.83
CA LEU A 25 -2.49 -11.30 5.62
C LEU A 25 -3.19 -12.33 6.51
N ALA A 26 -4.47 -12.12 6.84
CA ALA A 26 -5.32 -13.09 7.54
C ALA A 26 -6.06 -14.04 6.58
N ASP A 27 -5.66 -14.07 5.29
CA ASP A 27 -6.24 -14.89 4.22
C ASP A 27 -7.78 -14.80 4.14
N ALA A 28 -8.28 -13.57 4.33
CA ALA A 28 -9.70 -13.27 4.40
C ALA A 28 -10.23 -12.56 3.14
N GLY A 29 -9.45 -12.49 2.05
CA GLY A 29 -9.84 -11.80 0.82
C GLY A 29 -10.84 -12.54 -0.07
N LEU A 30 -11.27 -13.74 0.32
CA LEU A 30 -12.27 -14.58 -0.37
C LEU A 30 -13.30 -15.14 0.63
N GLY A 31 -13.55 -14.41 1.73
CA GLY A 31 -14.54 -14.80 2.72
C GLY A 31 -15.97 -14.61 2.24
N CYS A 32 -16.18 -13.71 1.28
CA CYS A 32 -17.45 -13.46 0.61
C CYS A 32 -17.28 -13.64 -0.91
N PRO A 33 -18.11 -14.45 -1.58
CA PRO A 33 -17.94 -14.77 -3.01
C PRO A 33 -18.39 -13.66 -3.95
N ASP A 34 -19.20 -12.73 -3.46
CA ASP A 34 -19.88 -11.68 -4.22
C ASP A 34 -19.51 -10.29 -3.70
N TRP A 35 -19.92 -9.27 -4.45
CA TRP A 35 -19.77 -7.85 -4.13
C TRP A 35 -21.03 -7.11 -4.59
N PRO A 36 -21.56 -6.12 -3.83
CA PRO A 36 -21.03 -5.55 -2.59
C PRO A 36 -21.38 -6.33 -1.32
N GLY A 37 -22.31 -7.28 -1.39
CA GLY A 37 -22.78 -8.11 -0.29
C GLY A 37 -21.87 -9.30 0.03
N CYS A 38 -22.38 -10.20 0.87
CA CYS A 38 -21.76 -11.47 1.21
C CYS A 38 -22.86 -12.54 1.19
N TYR A 39 -22.80 -13.45 0.22
CA TYR A 39 -23.86 -14.40 -0.10
C TYR A 39 -25.21 -13.71 -0.37
N GLY A 40 -25.20 -12.58 -1.08
CA GLY A 40 -26.41 -11.78 -1.36
C GLY A 40 -26.92 -10.96 -0.16
N GLU A 41 -26.34 -11.15 1.03
CA GLU A 41 -26.72 -10.43 2.24
C GLU A 41 -25.85 -9.22 2.50
N VAL A 42 -26.40 -8.22 3.19
CA VAL A 42 -25.62 -7.04 3.56
C VAL A 42 -24.59 -7.38 4.62
N THR A 43 -24.85 -8.32 5.54
CA THR A 43 -23.90 -8.65 6.63
C THR A 43 -23.65 -10.17 6.74
N PRO A 44 -22.43 -10.59 7.15
CA PRO A 44 -22.12 -12.01 7.34
C PRO A 44 -22.97 -12.72 8.39
N HIS A 45 -23.62 -11.97 9.29
CA HIS A 45 -24.54 -12.55 10.27
C HIS A 45 -25.80 -13.14 9.61
N HIS A 46 -26.35 -12.46 8.60
CA HIS A 46 -27.53 -12.95 7.88
C HIS A 46 -27.14 -14.08 6.91
N ALA A 47 -25.94 -14.04 6.34
CA ALA A 47 -25.38 -15.10 5.51
C ALA A 47 -24.80 -16.31 6.28
N ARG A 48 -25.00 -16.41 7.60
CA ARG A 48 -24.31 -17.39 8.44
C ARG A 48 -24.56 -18.84 8.00
N ASP A 49 -25.77 -19.15 7.55
CA ASP A 49 -26.16 -20.49 7.15
C ASP A 49 -25.52 -20.85 5.79
N ASP A 50 -25.44 -19.90 4.87
CA ASP A 50 -24.78 -20.06 3.57
C ASP A 50 -23.26 -20.21 3.74
N ILE A 51 -22.67 -19.41 4.64
CA ILE A 51 -21.26 -19.51 5.02
C ILE A 51 -20.97 -20.88 5.66
N ALA A 52 -21.86 -21.38 6.53
CA ALA A 52 -21.70 -22.70 7.14
C ALA A 52 -21.69 -23.81 6.09
N ARG A 53 -22.62 -23.77 5.12
CA ARG A 53 -22.63 -24.73 3.99
C ARG A 53 -21.34 -24.64 3.16
N ALA A 54 -20.88 -23.43 2.83
CA ALA A 54 -19.64 -23.24 2.08
C ALA A 54 -18.39 -23.75 2.84
N VAL A 55 -18.38 -23.65 4.18
CA VAL A 55 -17.32 -24.23 5.03
C VAL A 55 -17.32 -25.75 4.99
N GLU A 56 -18.50 -26.38 4.93
CA GLU A 56 -18.63 -27.83 4.76
C GLU A 56 -18.16 -28.27 3.36
N GLU A 57 -18.60 -27.57 2.30
CA GLU A 57 -18.26 -27.87 0.90
C GLU A 57 -16.75 -27.77 0.61
N GLN A 58 -16.04 -26.82 1.23
CA GLN A 58 -14.58 -26.69 1.08
C GLN A 58 -13.77 -27.70 1.92
N GLY A 59 -14.43 -28.60 2.67
CA GLY A 59 -13.77 -29.63 3.48
C GLY A 59 -13.34 -29.18 4.87
N GLY A 60 -13.94 -28.12 5.43
CA GLY A 60 -13.74 -27.69 6.81
C GLY A 60 -13.16 -26.28 6.97
N VAL A 61 -12.60 -25.98 8.15
CA VAL A 61 -12.26 -24.60 8.58
C VAL A 61 -10.96 -24.03 8.00
N HIS A 62 -10.18 -24.84 7.28
CA HIS A 62 -8.86 -24.45 6.75
C HIS A 62 -8.92 -23.81 5.36
N GLY A 63 -10.10 -23.78 4.72
CA GLY A 63 -10.28 -23.20 3.40
C GLY A 63 -10.38 -21.66 3.38
N PRO A 64 -10.65 -21.08 2.20
CA PRO A 64 -10.78 -19.63 2.01
C PRO A 64 -11.99 -19.03 2.74
N VAL A 65 -13.03 -19.81 3.00
CA VAL A 65 -14.28 -19.33 3.62
C VAL A 65 -14.30 -19.63 5.11
N SER A 66 -14.71 -18.64 5.91
CA SER A 66 -15.21 -18.83 7.28
C SER A 66 -15.97 -17.58 7.70
N LEU A 67 -16.85 -17.69 8.70
CA LEU A 67 -17.56 -16.53 9.24
C LEU A 67 -16.59 -15.42 9.70
N SER A 68 -15.47 -15.82 10.30
CA SER A 68 -14.44 -14.88 10.76
C SER A 68 -13.74 -14.17 9.61
N LYS A 69 -13.58 -14.81 8.44
CA LYS A 69 -12.94 -14.22 7.27
C LYS A 69 -13.92 -13.29 6.54
N ALA A 70 -15.17 -13.73 6.38
CA ALA A 70 -16.26 -12.90 5.85
C ALA A 70 -16.43 -11.58 6.62
N TRP A 71 -16.38 -11.61 7.96
CA TRP A 71 -16.43 -10.40 8.77
C TRP A 71 -15.25 -9.45 8.55
N LYS A 72 -14.01 -9.97 8.47
CA LYS A 72 -12.83 -9.16 8.20
C LYS A 72 -12.96 -8.46 6.84
N GLU A 73 -13.40 -9.19 5.83
CA GLU A 73 -13.60 -8.66 4.48
C GLU A 73 -14.69 -7.59 4.43
N MET A 74 -15.88 -7.88 4.95
CA MET A 74 -17.01 -6.95 4.95
C MET A 74 -16.73 -5.69 5.77
N PHE A 75 -16.05 -5.82 6.91
CA PHE A 75 -15.62 -4.67 7.69
C PHE A 75 -14.74 -3.73 6.86
N HIS A 76 -13.76 -4.27 6.13
CA HIS A 76 -12.91 -3.48 5.24
C HIS A 76 -13.73 -2.79 4.13
N ARG A 77 -14.69 -3.50 3.51
CA ARG A 77 -15.58 -2.94 2.48
C ARG A 77 -16.37 -1.74 2.98
N TYR A 78 -16.92 -1.79 4.20
CA TYR A 78 -17.68 -0.67 4.75
C TYR A 78 -16.82 0.55 5.07
N ILE A 79 -15.66 0.36 5.69
CA ILE A 79 -14.78 1.50 6.00
C ILE A 79 -14.23 2.13 4.70
N ALA A 80 -13.96 1.33 3.66
CA ALA A 80 -13.58 1.82 2.35
C ALA A 80 -14.71 2.60 1.68
N GLY A 81 -15.95 2.11 1.76
CA GLY A 81 -17.14 2.84 1.29
C GLY A 81 -17.33 4.18 2.01
N GLY A 82 -17.15 4.21 3.33
CA GLY A 82 -17.17 5.44 4.12
C GLY A 82 -16.07 6.44 3.72
N LEU A 83 -14.87 5.96 3.40
CA LEU A 83 -13.80 6.79 2.84
C LEU A 83 -14.20 7.37 1.47
N GLY A 84 -14.85 6.58 0.61
CA GLY A 84 -15.38 7.04 -0.67
C GLY A 84 -16.36 8.20 -0.53
N LEU A 85 -17.32 8.09 0.42
CA LEU A 85 -18.27 9.16 0.73
C LEU A 85 -17.57 10.42 1.29
N LEU A 86 -16.54 10.23 2.12
CA LEU A 86 -15.74 11.34 2.64
C LEU A 86 -14.98 12.08 1.52
N ILE A 87 -14.38 11.34 0.57
CA ILE A 87 -13.68 11.93 -0.59
C ILE A 87 -14.68 12.66 -1.50
N LEU A 88 -15.88 12.10 -1.70
CA LEU A 88 -16.96 12.78 -2.41
C LEU A 88 -17.32 14.11 -1.74
N ALA A 89 -17.50 14.13 -0.42
CA ALA A 89 -17.78 15.36 0.32
C ALA A 89 -16.63 16.39 0.17
N ILE A 90 -15.37 15.95 0.22
CA ILE A 90 -14.20 16.80 -0.04
C ILE A 90 -14.25 17.40 -1.45
N ALA A 91 -14.56 16.58 -2.47
CA ALA A 91 -14.67 17.04 -3.85
C ALA A 91 -15.79 18.07 -4.04
N VAL A 92 -16.98 17.82 -3.47
CA VAL A 92 -18.11 18.76 -3.51
C VAL A 92 -17.75 20.09 -2.84
N ILE A 93 -17.18 20.05 -1.62
CA ILE A 93 -16.78 21.28 -0.91
C ILE A 93 -15.69 22.04 -1.68
N ALA A 94 -14.73 21.33 -2.28
CA ALA A 94 -13.68 21.95 -3.09
C ALA A 94 -14.24 22.71 -4.30
N TRP A 95 -15.29 22.18 -4.94
CA TRP A 95 -15.99 22.85 -6.04
C TRP A 95 -16.83 24.04 -5.57
N VAL A 96 -17.69 23.83 -4.57
CA VAL A 96 -18.62 24.86 -4.05
C VAL A 96 -17.85 26.05 -3.49
N ARG A 97 -16.80 25.80 -2.70
CA ARG A 97 -16.02 26.85 -2.02
C ARG A 97 -14.72 27.21 -2.73
N ARG A 98 -14.58 26.90 -4.02
CA ARG A 98 -13.33 27.13 -4.79
C ARG A 98 -12.81 28.57 -4.73
N ARG A 99 -13.71 29.56 -4.69
CA ARG A 99 -13.37 30.99 -4.61
C ARG A 99 -12.82 31.35 -3.22
N GLU A 100 -13.46 30.88 -2.16
CA GLU A 100 -13.03 31.10 -0.77
C GLU A 100 -11.70 30.38 -0.47
N LEU A 101 -11.56 29.15 -0.96
CA LEU A 101 -10.39 28.32 -0.72
C LEU A 101 -9.18 28.72 -1.58
N ARG A 102 -9.38 29.58 -2.59
CA ARG A 102 -8.35 30.04 -3.54
C ARG A 102 -7.49 28.90 -4.11
N GLN A 103 -8.11 27.76 -4.39
CA GLN A 103 -7.43 26.56 -4.89
C GLN A 103 -8.26 25.86 -5.97
N SER A 104 -7.56 25.17 -6.88
CA SER A 104 -8.20 24.37 -7.93
C SER A 104 -8.83 23.10 -7.35
N PRO A 105 -10.08 22.76 -7.72
CA PRO A 105 -10.74 21.53 -7.26
C PRO A 105 -10.24 20.27 -7.98
N LEU A 106 -9.39 20.39 -9.01
CA LEU A 106 -8.98 19.27 -9.88
C LEU A 106 -8.33 18.11 -9.12
N LEU A 107 -7.53 18.40 -8.08
CA LEU A 107 -6.92 17.34 -7.26
C LEU A 107 -7.98 16.55 -6.47
N ALA A 108 -9.01 17.23 -5.96
CA ALA A 108 -10.12 16.57 -5.26
C ALA A 108 -11.00 15.77 -6.24
N THR A 109 -11.19 16.25 -7.46
CA THR A 109 -11.86 15.49 -8.53
C THR A 109 -11.05 14.26 -8.94
N GLY A 110 -9.73 14.38 -9.12
CA GLY A 110 -8.86 13.25 -9.41
C GLY A 110 -8.87 12.18 -8.31
N LEU A 111 -8.88 12.61 -7.04
CA LEU A 111 -9.07 11.72 -5.89
C LEU A 111 -10.41 10.97 -5.93
N LEU A 112 -11.50 11.64 -6.33
CA LEU A 112 -12.80 10.99 -6.48
C LEU A 112 -12.80 9.95 -7.60
N VAL A 113 -12.20 10.27 -8.75
CA VAL A 113 -12.05 9.29 -9.85
C VAL A 113 -11.20 8.10 -9.40
N LEU A 114 -10.09 8.37 -8.69
CA LEU A 114 -9.22 7.32 -8.18
C LEU A 114 -9.93 6.41 -7.17
N VAL A 115 -10.74 6.94 -6.24
CA VAL A 115 -11.44 6.11 -5.25
C VAL A 115 -12.56 5.27 -5.89
N ILE A 116 -13.23 5.79 -6.93
CA ILE A 116 -14.19 5.00 -7.73
C ILE A 116 -13.47 3.84 -8.43
N PHE A 117 -12.33 4.11 -9.05
CA PHE A 117 -11.52 3.06 -9.67
C PHE A 117 -10.97 2.06 -8.65
N GLN A 118 -10.64 2.52 -7.43
CA GLN A 118 -10.25 1.64 -6.33
C GLN A 118 -11.38 0.72 -5.87
N ALA A 119 -12.63 1.21 -5.84
CA ALA A 119 -13.78 0.35 -5.57
C ALA A 119 -13.94 -0.74 -6.64
N ALA A 120 -13.72 -0.40 -7.92
CA ALA A 120 -13.70 -1.39 -9.01
C ALA A 120 -12.57 -2.42 -8.86
N LEU A 121 -11.35 -1.96 -8.53
CA LEU A 121 -10.23 -2.85 -8.25
C LEU A 121 -10.52 -3.77 -7.06
N GLY A 122 -11.11 -3.26 -5.97
CA GLY A 122 -11.49 -4.06 -4.80
C GLY A 122 -12.54 -5.11 -5.15
N MET A 123 -13.57 -4.77 -5.92
CA MET A 123 -14.51 -5.75 -6.46
C MET A 123 -13.79 -6.83 -7.28
N TRP A 124 -12.89 -6.43 -8.18
CA TRP A 124 -12.11 -7.37 -8.99
C TRP A 124 -11.14 -8.23 -8.18
N THR A 125 -10.66 -7.80 -7.02
CA THR A 125 -9.86 -8.69 -6.16
C THR A 125 -10.64 -9.92 -5.73
N VAL A 126 -11.96 -9.78 -5.55
CA VAL A 126 -12.85 -10.89 -5.17
C VAL A 126 -13.30 -11.66 -6.41
N THR A 127 -13.87 -10.98 -7.40
CA THR A 127 -14.45 -11.63 -8.59
C THR A 127 -13.42 -12.24 -9.54
N LEU A 128 -12.15 -11.82 -9.44
CA LEU A 128 -11.02 -12.42 -10.14
C LEU A 128 -10.09 -13.18 -9.19
N LEU A 129 -10.62 -13.75 -8.11
CA LEU A 129 -9.94 -14.74 -7.25
C LEU A 129 -8.50 -14.35 -6.87
N LEU A 130 -8.32 -13.11 -6.40
CA LEU A 130 -7.03 -12.55 -5.95
C LEU A 130 -5.92 -12.56 -7.01
N LYS A 131 -6.24 -12.43 -8.31
CA LYS A 131 -5.25 -12.22 -9.38
C LYS A 131 -4.15 -11.23 -8.93
N PRO A 132 -2.86 -11.64 -8.87
CA PRO A 132 -1.82 -10.86 -8.19
C PRO A 132 -1.67 -9.42 -8.68
N VAL A 133 -1.82 -9.19 -9.98
CA VAL A 133 -1.74 -7.83 -10.56
C VAL A 133 -2.88 -6.93 -10.09
N ILE A 134 -4.10 -7.45 -9.95
CA ILE A 134 -5.26 -6.66 -9.51
C ILE A 134 -5.10 -6.27 -8.05
N VAL A 135 -4.72 -7.22 -7.19
CA VAL A 135 -4.49 -6.95 -5.76
C VAL A 135 -3.33 -5.97 -5.56
N THR A 136 -2.26 -6.09 -6.36
CA THR A 136 -1.12 -5.14 -6.33
C THR A 136 -1.53 -3.75 -6.78
N LEU A 137 -2.33 -3.63 -7.86
CA LEU A 137 -2.86 -2.35 -8.33
C LEU A 137 -3.82 -1.71 -7.32
N HIS A 138 -4.62 -2.53 -6.62
CA HIS A 138 -5.47 -2.07 -5.53
C HIS A 138 -4.61 -1.45 -4.40
N LEU A 139 -3.58 -2.16 -3.92
CA LEU A 139 -2.64 -1.63 -2.92
C LEU A 139 -1.99 -0.32 -3.38
N LEU A 140 -1.42 -0.29 -4.58
CA LEU A 140 -0.72 0.88 -5.11
C LEU A 140 -1.64 2.09 -5.27
N GLY A 141 -2.88 1.90 -5.74
CA GLY A 141 -3.83 3.01 -5.85
C GLY A 141 -4.42 3.46 -4.51
N GLY A 142 -4.53 2.57 -3.51
CA GLY A 142 -4.81 2.94 -2.13
C GLY A 142 -3.71 3.84 -1.55
N LEU A 143 -2.45 3.46 -1.73
CA LEU A 143 -1.29 4.28 -1.33
C LEU A 143 -1.18 5.59 -2.12
N ALA A 144 -1.54 5.60 -3.41
CA ALA A 144 -1.65 6.82 -4.20
C ALA A 144 -2.75 7.74 -3.64
N THR A 145 -3.89 7.19 -3.21
CA THR A 145 -4.97 7.95 -2.55
C THR A 145 -4.45 8.61 -1.27
N LEU A 146 -3.71 7.88 -0.43
CA LEU A 146 -3.07 8.43 0.77
C LEU A 146 -2.09 9.55 0.41
N ALA A 147 -1.20 9.34 -0.55
CA ALA A 147 -0.21 10.31 -0.99
C ALA A 147 -0.86 11.61 -1.52
N LEU A 148 -1.91 11.48 -2.33
CA LEU A 148 -2.62 12.62 -2.93
C LEU A 148 -3.48 13.37 -1.90
N LEU A 149 -4.13 12.66 -0.96
CA LEU A 149 -4.83 13.29 0.16
C LEU A 149 -3.85 14.05 1.08
N LEU A 150 -2.69 13.45 1.37
CA LEU A 150 -1.64 14.11 2.15
C LEU A 150 -1.15 15.35 1.43
N TRP A 151 -0.90 15.26 0.12
CA TRP A 151 -0.53 16.41 -0.70
C TRP A 151 -1.60 17.51 -0.69
N LEU A 152 -2.88 17.15 -0.80
CA LEU A 152 -3.99 18.10 -0.68
C LEU A 152 -4.04 18.75 0.72
N ALA A 153 -3.81 17.97 1.77
CA ALA A 153 -3.79 18.45 3.16
C ALA A 153 -2.65 19.45 3.40
N LEU A 154 -1.46 19.15 2.87
CA LEU A 154 -0.28 20.02 2.95
C LEU A 154 -0.50 21.34 2.18
N ARG A 155 -1.22 21.32 1.04
CA ARG A 155 -1.62 22.55 0.32
C ARG A 155 -2.50 23.49 1.14
N GLN A 156 -3.20 22.99 2.16
CA GLN A 156 -4.03 23.83 3.05
C GLN A 156 -3.21 24.53 4.16
N GLY A 157 -1.92 24.21 4.31
CA GLY A 157 -1.03 24.76 5.32
C GLY A 157 -0.15 25.90 4.79
N LYS A 158 0.52 26.61 5.70
CA LYS A 158 1.62 27.50 5.33
C LYS A 158 2.79 26.64 4.86
N PRO A 159 3.40 26.90 3.69
CA PRO A 159 4.50 26.06 3.23
C PRO A 159 5.75 26.33 4.09
N PRO A 160 6.63 25.33 4.29
CA PRO A 160 7.86 25.50 5.07
C PRO A 160 8.69 26.67 4.54
N GLN A 161 9.25 27.49 5.45
CA GLN A 161 10.06 28.66 5.08
C GLN A 161 11.48 28.27 4.61
N VAL A 162 12.03 27.15 5.12
CA VAL A 162 13.47 26.90 5.03
C VAL A 162 13.96 26.31 3.70
N ALA A 163 13.10 25.69 2.90
CA ALA A 163 13.51 25.08 1.63
C ALA A 163 13.77 26.08 0.48
N GLN A 164 13.67 27.39 0.73
CA GLN A 164 13.62 28.41 -0.34
C GLN A 164 14.98 28.77 -0.95
N THR A 165 16.11 28.55 -0.25
CA THR A 165 17.44 28.98 -0.72
C THR A 165 18.38 27.82 -1.10
N THR A 166 18.27 26.66 -0.43
CA THR A 166 19.16 25.49 -0.65
C THR A 166 18.44 24.21 -1.10
N GLY A 167 17.11 24.15 -1.01
CA GLY A 167 16.33 22.93 -1.28
C GLY A 167 16.19 22.54 -2.76
N SER A 168 16.48 23.45 -3.70
CA SER A 168 16.25 23.20 -5.13
C SER A 168 17.12 22.08 -5.71
N GLN A 169 18.35 21.93 -5.21
CA GLN A 169 19.30 20.91 -5.68
C GLN A 169 18.92 19.50 -5.23
N LEU A 170 18.23 19.35 -4.10
CA LEU A 170 17.82 18.05 -3.54
C LEU A 170 16.49 17.54 -4.13
N ARG A 171 15.72 18.41 -4.79
CA ARG A 171 14.43 18.05 -5.40
C ARG A 171 14.51 16.88 -6.40
N PRO A 172 15.39 16.86 -7.42
CA PRO A 172 15.46 15.73 -8.35
C PRO A 172 15.77 14.41 -7.61
N TRP A 173 16.65 14.45 -6.59
CA TRP A 173 16.98 13.30 -5.77
C TRP A 173 15.81 12.83 -4.90
N ALA A 174 15.00 13.76 -4.38
CA ALA A 174 13.79 13.42 -3.64
C ALA A 174 12.68 12.84 -4.53
N LEU A 175 12.57 13.30 -5.79
CA LEU A 175 11.63 12.75 -6.77
C LEU A 175 12.05 11.34 -7.18
N LEU A 176 13.35 11.14 -7.46
CA LEU A 176 13.89 9.81 -7.74
C LEU A 176 13.72 8.89 -6.52
N GLY A 177 13.96 9.38 -5.30
CA GLY A 177 13.72 8.62 -4.07
C GLY A 177 12.26 8.21 -3.89
N LEU A 178 11.32 9.07 -4.28
CA LEU A 178 9.90 8.73 -4.26
C LEU A 178 9.61 7.59 -5.25
N GLY A 179 10.20 7.65 -6.45
CA GLY A 179 10.13 6.56 -7.42
C GLY A 179 10.71 5.25 -6.89
N VAL A 180 11.89 5.28 -6.26
CA VAL A 180 12.53 4.11 -5.64
C VAL A 180 11.62 3.49 -4.58
N VAL A 181 11.04 4.29 -3.68
CA VAL A 181 10.10 3.81 -2.66
C VAL A 181 8.83 3.22 -3.29
N ILE A 182 8.28 3.82 -4.34
CA ILE A 182 7.11 3.28 -5.05
C ILE A 182 7.42 1.92 -5.67
N VAL A 183 8.57 1.79 -6.35
CA VAL A 183 9.01 0.50 -6.92
C VAL A 183 9.18 -0.54 -5.82
N GLN A 184 9.80 -0.19 -4.69
CA GLN A 184 10.00 -1.11 -3.58
C GLN A 184 8.68 -1.58 -2.95
N ILE A 185 7.71 -0.66 -2.81
CA ILE A 185 6.35 -0.98 -2.37
C ILE A 185 5.67 -1.92 -3.37
N ALA A 186 5.82 -1.68 -4.68
CA ALA A 186 5.26 -2.56 -5.71
C ALA A 186 5.87 -3.96 -5.65
N LEU A 187 7.19 -4.08 -5.46
CA LEU A 187 7.86 -5.36 -5.22
C LEU A 187 7.34 -6.06 -3.96
N GLY A 188 7.15 -5.32 -2.86
CA GLY A 188 6.60 -5.89 -1.62
C GLY A 188 5.13 -6.33 -1.77
N GLY A 189 4.33 -5.55 -2.50
CA GLY A 189 2.98 -5.93 -2.90
C GLY A 189 2.99 -7.20 -3.76
N TRP A 190 3.94 -7.31 -4.69
CA TRP A 190 4.10 -8.51 -5.52
C TRP A 190 4.48 -9.75 -4.68
N VAL A 191 5.34 -9.60 -3.66
CA VAL A 191 5.66 -10.67 -2.69
C VAL A 191 4.41 -11.12 -1.95
N SER A 192 3.65 -10.18 -1.37
CA SER A 192 2.45 -10.47 -0.60
C SER A 192 1.38 -11.15 -1.46
N THR A 193 1.10 -10.62 -2.65
CA THR A 193 0.05 -11.15 -3.54
C THR A 193 0.37 -12.52 -4.11
N ASN A 194 1.66 -12.89 -4.19
CA ASN A 194 2.09 -14.22 -4.63
C ASN A 194 2.42 -15.19 -3.49
N TYR A 195 2.15 -14.82 -2.23
CA TYR A 195 2.52 -15.63 -1.05
C TYR A 195 4.01 -16.01 -1.01
N ALA A 196 4.88 -15.16 -1.56
CA ALA A 196 6.32 -15.43 -1.67
C ALA A 196 7.12 -15.01 -0.43
N ALA A 197 6.46 -14.49 0.61
CA ALA A 197 7.12 -13.88 1.78
C ALA A 197 8.03 -14.83 2.56
N LEU A 198 7.81 -16.15 2.48
CA LEU A 198 8.65 -17.18 3.11
C LEU A 198 9.42 -18.03 2.08
N ALA A 199 9.52 -17.59 0.83
CA ALA A 199 10.31 -18.30 -0.19
C ALA A 199 11.82 -18.33 0.13
N CYS A 200 12.31 -17.38 0.91
CA CYS A 200 13.66 -17.37 1.48
C CYS A 200 13.48 -17.23 2.99
N VAL A 201 13.90 -18.23 3.76
CA VAL A 201 13.63 -18.33 5.22
C VAL A 201 14.79 -17.86 6.09
N ASP A 202 15.96 -17.67 5.49
CA ASP A 202 17.18 -17.14 6.08
C ASP A 202 17.44 -15.70 5.61
N PHE A 203 18.39 -15.04 6.27
CA PHE A 203 18.87 -13.70 5.96
C PHE A 203 20.36 -13.60 6.38
N PRO A 204 21.24 -12.98 5.58
CA PRO A 204 20.99 -12.20 4.36
C PRO A 204 20.88 -13.04 3.07
N THR A 205 21.31 -14.30 3.10
CA THR A 205 21.22 -15.25 1.98
C THR A 205 19.78 -15.74 1.74
N CYS A 206 19.58 -16.52 0.69
CA CYS A 206 18.38 -17.30 0.44
C CYS A 206 18.80 -18.77 0.26
N HIS A 207 18.45 -19.61 1.24
CA HIS A 207 18.88 -21.01 1.36
C HIS A 207 20.40 -21.19 1.38
N GLY A 208 21.11 -20.29 2.06
CA GLY A 208 22.57 -20.30 2.12
C GLY A 208 23.27 -19.77 0.87
N GLU A 209 22.52 -19.40 -0.18
CA GLU A 209 23.06 -18.86 -1.43
C GLU A 209 22.78 -17.35 -1.53
N TRP A 210 23.75 -16.59 -2.04
CA TRP A 210 23.56 -15.16 -2.33
C TRP A 210 22.74 -14.94 -3.60
N MET A 211 22.83 -15.87 -4.54
CA MET A 211 22.14 -15.85 -5.83
C MET A 211 21.62 -17.27 -6.11
N PRO A 212 20.45 -17.64 -5.56
CA PRO A 212 19.86 -18.94 -5.78
C PRO A 212 19.36 -19.10 -7.22
N ASN A 213 19.03 -20.34 -7.60
CA ASN A 213 18.30 -20.58 -8.84
C ASN A 213 16.93 -19.86 -8.81
N MET A 214 16.60 -19.18 -9.90
CA MET A 214 15.46 -18.29 -9.97
C MET A 214 14.82 -18.31 -11.36
N ASP A 215 13.48 -18.33 -11.39
CA ASP A 215 12.68 -18.25 -12.61
C ASP A 215 11.95 -16.91 -12.69
N PHE A 216 12.64 -15.90 -13.23
CA PHE A 216 12.07 -14.57 -13.42
C PHE A 216 10.94 -14.54 -14.44
N ARG A 217 10.95 -15.45 -15.43
CA ARG A 217 9.97 -15.45 -16.53
C ARG A 217 8.57 -15.73 -15.99
N HIS A 218 8.43 -16.74 -15.14
CA HIS A 218 7.14 -17.07 -14.54
C HIS A 218 6.88 -16.25 -13.26
N GLY A 219 7.92 -15.91 -12.49
CA GLY A 219 7.79 -15.10 -11.27
C GLY A 219 7.23 -13.69 -11.51
N PHE A 220 7.60 -13.06 -12.63
CA PHE A 220 7.18 -11.70 -12.99
C PHE A 220 6.20 -11.64 -14.17
N GLN A 221 5.59 -12.77 -14.53
CA GLN A 221 4.46 -12.75 -15.46
C GLN A 221 3.24 -12.11 -14.78
N LEU A 222 2.79 -10.95 -15.30
CA LEU A 222 1.81 -10.10 -14.64
C LEU A 222 0.37 -10.64 -14.69
N VAL A 223 -0.04 -11.17 -15.84
CA VAL A 223 -1.42 -11.62 -16.07
C VAL A 223 -1.48 -13.14 -15.98
N ARG A 224 -1.88 -13.64 -14.81
CA ARG A 224 -2.06 -15.07 -14.52
C ARG A 224 -2.92 -15.27 -13.27
N GLU A 225 -3.43 -16.49 -13.09
CA GLU A 225 -4.09 -16.86 -11.84
C GLU A 225 -3.09 -16.98 -10.69
N LEU A 226 -3.60 -16.79 -9.47
CA LEU A 226 -2.82 -16.96 -8.26
C LEU A 226 -2.24 -18.38 -8.18
N GLY A 227 -0.94 -18.49 -7.93
CA GLY A 227 -0.25 -19.78 -7.81
C GLY A 227 -0.01 -20.53 -9.13
N MET A 228 -0.45 -19.99 -10.27
CA MET A 228 -0.34 -20.62 -11.59
C MET A 228 0.51 -19.80 -12.55
N THR A 229 1.10 -20.45 -13.56
CA THR A 229 1.64 -19.84 -14.78
C THR A 229 0.49 -19.45 -15.73
N ALA A 230 0.78 -18.70 -16.80
CA ALA A 230 -0.24 -18.41 -17.82
C ALA A 230 -0.73 -19.65 -18.59
N ALA A 231 0.04 -20.75 -18.58
CA ALA A 231 -0.38 -22.02 -19.16
C ALA A 231 -1.28 -22.84 -18.22
N GLY A 232 -1.54 -22.36 -17.00
CA GLY A 232 -2.38 -23.05 -16.00
C GLY A 232 -1.65 -24.11 -15.18
N THR A 233 -0.32 -24.24 -15.32
CA THR A 233 0.49 -25.09 -14.45
C THR A 233 0.88 -24.37 -13.16
N HIS A 234 1.19 -25.11 -12.09
CA HIS A 234 1.65 -24.49 -10.85
C HIS A 234 2.97 -23.74 -11.02
N LEU A 235 3.11 -22.61 -10.34
CA LEU A 235 4.37 -21.90 -10.23
C LEU A 235 5.43 -22.78 -9.57
N SER A 236 6.65 -22.72 -10.12
CA SER A 236 7.82 -23.35 -9.51
C SER A 236 8.25 -22.62 -8.23
N TYR A 237 8.99 -23.33 -7.39
CA TYR A 237 9.65 -22.74 -6.24
C TYR A 237 10.64 -21.63 -6.63
N ASP A 238 11.37 -21.84 -7.73
CA ASP A 238 12.33 -20.86 -8.27
C ASP A 238 11.64 -19.54 -8.69
N ALA A 239 10.38 -19.61 -9.13
CA ALA A 239 9.61 -18.42 -9.49
C ALA A 239 9.22 -17.58 -8.27
N ILE A 240 8.76 -18.21 -7.18
CA ILE A 240 8.46 -17.48 -5.94
C ILE A 240 9.74 -17.01 -5.22
N THR A 241 10.84 -17.75 -5.36
CA THR A 241 12.18 -17.34 -4.90
C THR A 241 12.64 -16.09 -5.64
N ALA A 242 12.47 -16.02 -6.96
CA ALA A 242 12.77 -14.84 -7.76
C ALA A 242 12.03 -13.60 -7.27
N ILE A 243 10.73 -13.74 -6.94
CA ILE A 243 9.90 -12.64 -6.42
C ILE A 243 10.46 -12.10 -5.10
N HIS A 244 10.71 -12.99 -4.12
CA HIS A 244 11.18 -12.58 -2.81
C HIS A 244 12.60 -12.02 -2.85
N TRP A 245 13.52 -12.68 -3.57
CA TRP A 245 14.89 -12.21 -3.71
C TRP A 245 14.96 -10.83 -4.37
N THR A 246 14.15 -10.58 -5.41
CA THR A 246 14.08 -9.25 -6.06
C THR A 246 13.63 -8.16 -5.09
N HIS A 247 12.64 -8.45 -4.23
CA HIS A 247 12.21 -7.49 -3.20
C HIS A 247 13.31 -7.19 -2.18
N ARG A 248 14.14 -8.19 -1.81
CA ARG A 248 15.28 -8.02 -0.90
C ARG A 248 16.37 -7.14 -1.52
N VAL A 249 16.69 -7.35 -2.80
CA VAL A 249 17.64 -6.50 -3.53
C VAL A 249 17.10 -5.08 -3.68
N GLY A 250 15.82 -4.93 -4.02
CA GLY A 250 15.15 -3.63 -4.03
C GLY A 250 15.20 -2.93 -2.67
N ALA A 251 15.09 -3.69 -1.57
CA ALA A 251 15.19 -3.15 -0.21
C ALA A 251 16.60 -2.62 0.07
N LEU A 252 17.64 -3.32 -0.38
CA LEU A 252 19.03 -2.86 -0.27
C LEU A 252 19.25 -1.57 -1.08
N VAL A 253 18.78 -1.52 -2.33
CA VAL A 253 18.84 -0.31 -3.16
C VAL A 253 18.12 0.86 -2.48
N THR A 254 16.93 0.59 -1.92
CA THR A 254 16.14 1.59 -1.19
C THR A 254 16.87 2.07 0.05
N LEU A 255 17.46 1.17 0.85
CA LEU A 255 18.22 1.52 2.05
C LEU A 255 19.40 2.43 1.71
N LEU A 256 20.19 2.07 0.70
CA LEU A 256 21.38 2.83 0.30
C LEU A 256 20.98 4.21 -0.26
N TYR A 257 20.04 4.24 -1.21
CA TYR A 257 19.65 5.48 -1.87
C TYR A 257 18.89 6.42 -0.93
N VAL A 258 17.83 5.93 -0.28
CA VAL A 258 16.98 6.73 0.60
C VAL A 258 17.73 7.10 1.88
N GLY A 259 18.63 6.22 2.37
CA GLY A 259 19.55 6.53 3.47
C GLY A 259 20.51 7.67 3.12
N ALA A 260 21.13 7.63 1.93
CA ALA A 260 21.99 8.73 1.46
C ALA A 260 21.21 10.04 1.32
N LEU A 261 19.99 10.01 0.78
CA LEU A 261 19.10 11.16 0.72
C LEU A 261 18.76 11.70 2.12
N ALA A 262 18.44 10.82 3.07
CA ALA A 262 18.15 11.20 4.45
C ALA A 262 19.34 11.91 5.10
N LEU A 263 20.56 11.39 4.92
CA LEU A 263 21.79 12.01 5.41
C LEU A 263 22.07 13.36 4.73
N ALA A 264 21.81 13.49 3.43
CA ALA A 264 21.94 14.77 2.72
C ALA A 264 20.95 15.82 3.24
N LEU A 265 19.70 15.43 3.51
CA LEU A 265 18.70 16.27 4.16
C LEU A 265 19.13 16.68 5.57
N MET A 266 19.73 15.77 6.34
CA MET A 266 20.24 16.05 7.69
C MET A 266 21.35 17.12 7.71
N ARG A 267 22.20 17.11 6.69
CA ARG A 267 23.29 18.09 6.51
C ARG A 267 22.83 19.43 5.94
N THR A 268 21.58 19.53 5.47
CA THR A 268 21.05 20.77 4.89
C THR A 268 20.27 21.55 5.96
N PRO A 269 20.66 22.80 6.28
CA PRO A 269 19.98 23.61 7.28
C PRO A 269 18.46 23.67 7.06
N GLY A 270 17.70 23.37 8.12
CA GLY A 270 16.23 23.33 8.16
C GLY A 270 15.54 22.21 7.37
N LEU A 271 16.30 21.25 6.85
CA LEU A 271 15.78 19.95 6.43
C LEU A 271 16.13 18.82 7.40
N THR A 272 16.85 19.13 8.49
CA THR A 272 17.34 18.13 9.44
C THR A 272 16.26 17.26 10.05
N GLY A 273 15.11 17.84 10.41
CA GLY A 273 13.97 17.08 10.92
C GLY A 273 13.37 16.11 9.89
N TYR A 274 13.32 16.51 8.62
CA TYR A 274 12.85 15.64 7.54
C TYR A 274 13.81 14.47 7.29
N GLY A 275 15.13 14.75 7.28
CA GLY A 275 16.15 13.71 7.12
C GLY A 275 16.14 12.71 8.29
N GLY A 276 16.05 13.21 9.53
CA GLY A 276 15.94 12.34 10.72
C GLY A 276 14.67 11.47 10.69
N MET A 277 13.51 12.05 10.38
CA MET A 277 12.26 11.29 10.23
C MET A 277 12.37 10.23 9.13
N LEU A 278 12.92 10.57 7.96
CA LEU A 278 13.10 9.63 6.85
C LEU A 278 14.01 8.46 7.25
N LEU A 279 15.14 8.75 7.89
CA LEU A 279 16.09 7.72 8.33
C LEU A 279 15.46 6.79 9.38
N THR A 280 14.77 7.34 10.38
CA THR A 280 14.10 6.55 11.42
C THR A 280 13.06 5.59 10.83
N VAL A 281 12.20 6.10 9.95
CA VAL A 281 11.16 5.27 9.31
C VAL A 281 11.80 4.22 8.40
N LEU A 282 12.84 4.57 7.64
CA LEU A 282 13.57 3.63 6.78
C LEU A 282 14.21 2.48 7.58
N VAL A 283 14.91 2.81 8.67
CA VAL A 283 15.53 1.81 9.55
C VAL A 283 14.47 0.90 10.16
N ALA A 284 13.38 1.47 10.69
CA ALA A 284 12.27 0.69 11.22
C ALA A 284 11.68 -0.25 10.15
N GLN A 285 11.54 0.22 8.90
CA GLN A 285 11.00 -0.58 7.81
C GLN A 285 11.90 -1.77 7.46
N VAL A 286 13.22 -1.57 7.42
CA VAL A 286 14.21 -2.64 7.17
C VAL A 286 14.18 -3.66 8.31
N VAL A 287 14.16 -3.20 9.57
CA VAL A 287 14.07 -4.08 10.75
C VAL A 287 12.79 -4.91 10.71
N LEU A 288 11.65 -4.31 10.41
CA LEU A 288 10.37 -5.04 10.27
C LEU A 288 10.42 -6.04 9.11
N GLY A 289 11.07 -5.71 8.00
CA GLY A 289 11.24 -6.61 6.85
C GLY A 289 12.07 -7.84 7.19
N ILE A 290 13.22 -7.65 7.87
CA ILE A 290 14.06 -8.75 8.36
C ILE A 290 13.32 -9.58 9.40
N ALA A 291 12.61 -8.92 10.33
CA ALA A 291 11.84 -9.60 11.37
C ALA A 291 10.72 -10.48 10.78
N ASN A 292 10.06 -10.06 9.70
CA ASN A 292 9.07 -10.91 9.01
C ASN A 292 9.67 -12.23 8.52
N VAL A 293 10.92 -12.24 8.07
CA VAL A 293 11.59 -13.48 7.64
C VAL A 293 11.98 -14.31 8.86
N LEU A 294 12.75 -13.73 9.77
CA LEU A 294 13.35 -14.47 10.90
C LEU A 294 12.33 -14.96 11.92
N ALA A 295 11.18 -14.29 12.03
CA ALA A 295 10.09 -14.68 12.93
C ALA A 295 8.96 -15.46 12.22
N SER A 296 9.18 -15.91 10.98
CA SER A 296 8.20 -16.70 10.21
C SER A 296 6.85 -16.00 9.97
N LEU A 297 6.92 -14.75 9.53
CA LEU A 297 5.80 -13.88 9.12
C LEU A 297 4.68 -13.71 10.17
N PRO A 298 4.96 -13.23 11.40
CA PRO A 298 3.89 -12.95 12.36
C PRO A 298 2.97 -11.86 11.82
N LEU A 299 1.66 -12.07 11.93
CA LEU A 299 0.63 -11.19 11.38
C LEU A 299 0.81 -9.72 11.81
N THR A 300 1.20 -9.48 13.06
CA THR A 300 1.44 -8.15 13.62
C THR A 300 2.66 -7.47 12.99
N ILE A 301 3.75 -8.19 12.77
CA ILE A 301 4.97 -7.66 12.14
C ILE A 301 4.71 -7.39 10.66
N ALA A 302 3.98 -8.28 9.98
CA ALA A 302 3.62 -8.11 8.58
C ALA A 302 2.70 -6.89 8.38
N ALA A 303 1.71 -6.72 9.26
CA ALA A 303 0.85 -5.54 9.27
C ALA A 303 1.63 -4.26 9.59
N ALA A 304 2.53 -4.30 10.57
CA ALA A 304 3.40 -3.17 10.92
C ALA A 304 4.34 -2.78 9.75
N HIS A 305 4.86 -3.76 9.01
CA HIS A 305 5.69 -3.51 7.83
C HIS A 305 4.88 -2.83 6.71
N ASN A 306 3.60 -3.19 6.51
CA ASN A 306 2.72 -2.50 5.57
C ASN A 306 2.41 -1.07 6.02
N ALA A 307 2.12 -0.87 7.31
CA ALA A 307 1.91 0.44 7.90
C ALA A 307 3.17 1.33 7.76
N GLY A 308 4.36 0.77 8.02
CA GLY A 308 5.65 1.44 7.88
C GLY A 308 5.94 1.86 6.43
N ALA A 309 5.59 1.03 5.44
CA ALA A 309 5.69 1.38 4.02
C ALA A 309 4.81 2.60 3.67
N ALA A 310 3.58 2.65 4.18
CA ALA A 310 2.68 3.79 3.98
C ALA A 310 3.21 5.07 4.65
N ILE A 311 3.81 4.95 5.84
CA ILE A 311 4.48 6.08 6.53
C ILE A 311 5.70 6.54 5.75
N LEU A 312 6.53 5.62 5.24
CA LEU A 312 7.72 5.93 4.43
C LEU A 312 7.32 6.71 3.16
N LEU A 313 6.28 6.25 2.46
CA LEU A 313 5.70 6.96 1.32
C LEU A 313 5.21 8.36 1.72
N GLY A 314 4.47 8.48 2.82
CA GLY A 314 3.99 9.75 3.35
C GLY A 314 5.13 10.72 3.68
N THR A 315 6.21 10.23 4.27
CA THR A 315 7.43 10.99 4.53
C THR A 315 8.07 11.50 3.25
N MET A 316 8.18 10.65 2.22
CA MET A 316 8.70 11.06 0.91
C MET A 316 7.80 12.11 0.24
N VAL A 317 6.47 12.01 0.38
CA VAL A 317 5.54 13.03 -0.11
C VAL A 317 5.72 14.36 0.62
N MET A 318 5.88 14.34 1.95
CA MET A 318 6.16 15.54 2.75
C MET A 318 7.47 16.21 2.34
N ILE A 319 8.53 15.43 2.12
CA ILE A 319 9.84 15.93 1.65
C ILE A 319 9.71 16.57 0.27
N ASN A 320 9.08 15.88 -0.68
CA ASN A 320 8.87 16.41 -2.03
C ASN A 320 7.99 17.67 -2.05
N PHE A 321 7.04 17.76 -1.12
CA PHE A 321 6.24 18.97 -0.93
C PHE A 321 7.08 20.12 -0.37
N ALA A 322 7.93 19.84 0.62
CA ALA A 322 8.81 20.84 1.24
C ALA A 322 9.82 21.39 0.23
N LEU A 323 10.39 20.54 -0.63
CA LEU A 323 11.39 20.91 -1.64
C LEU A 323 10.81 21.52 -2.92
N ARG A 324 9.51 21.87 -2.95
CA ARG A 324 8.90 22.39 -4.18
C ARG A 324 9.22 23.87 -4.44
N PRO A 325 9.60 24.25 -5.68
CA PRO A 325 9.70 25.63 -6.06
C PRO A 325 8.34 26.29 -5.88
N ARG A 326 8.33 27.49 -5.30
CA ARG A 326 7.15 28.35 -5.42
C ARG A 326 7.26 29.06 -6.76
N HIS A 327 6.28 28.88 -7.64
CA HIS A 327 6.08 29.90 -8.66
C HIS A 327 5.67 31.18 -7.93
N ALA A 328 6.39 32.27 -8.17
CA ALA A 328 5.94 33.60 -7.78
C ALA A 328 4.64 33.85 -8.53
N SER A 329 3.52 33.83 -7.81
CA SER A 329 2.23 34.34 -8.26
C SER A 329 2.05 35.73 -7.69
#